data_AF-E1K2L9-F1
#
_entry.id   AF-E1K2L9-F1
#
_cell.length_a   1.000
_cell.length_b   1.000
_cell.length_c   1.000
_cell.angle_alpha   90.00
_cell.angle_beta   90.00
_cell.angle_gamma   90.00
#
_symmetry.space_group_name_H-M   'P 1'
#
loop_
_entity.id
_entity.type
_entity.pdbx_description
1 polymer ?
#
loop_
_entity_poly.entity_id
_entity_poly.type
_entity_poly.pdbx_seq_one_letter_code
_entity_poly.pdbx_strand_id
1 'polypeptide(L)'
;MTRRAFCFFFPVLLVAAAAWAAESGRAMPFNKQNVFNFLQRVDSAKRKLPDNIPPDEYQQRVCTLYADTLRQGGYDFEHTVQNALQFAAKGNGKLDDPRFLFLAGVFQVHPDVYLRLKFISKATRDDVMHYFGH
;
A
#
# COMPACT_ATOMS: atom_id res chain seq x y z
N MET A 1 -54.21 -35.85 -33.75
CA MET A 1 -54.35 -35.02 -32.53
C MET A 1 -53.46 -35.59 -31.43
N THR A 2 -52.26 -35.04 -31.25
CA THR A 2 -51.33 -35.33 -30.13
C THR A 2 -50.11 -34.41 -30.31
N ARG A 3 -50.06 -33.22 -29.67
CA ARG A 3 -49.42 -32.89 -28.37
C ARG A 3 -47.88 -32.76 -28.40
N ARG A 4 -47.42 -31.59 -27.89
CA ARG A 4 -46.18 -31.32 -27.12
C ARG A 4 -44.88 -31.12 -27.93
N ALA A 5 -43.95 -30.23 -27.58
CA ALA A 5 -43.84 -29.25 -26.50
C ALA A 5 -42.77 -28.22 -26.91
N PHE A 6 -42.95 -26.97 -26.48
CA PHE A 6 -41.99 -25.87 -26.57
C PHE A 6 -40.75 -26.18 -25.71
N CYS A 7 -39.58 -26.29 -26.33
CA CYS A 7 -38.29 -26.21 -25.62
C CYS A 7 -37.72 -24.80 -25.81
N PHE A 8 -37.96 -23.93 -24.82
CA PHE A 8 -37.22 -22.69 -24.64
C PHE A 8 -35.76 -23.04 -24.29
N PHE A 9 -34.84 -22.84 -25.23
CA PHE A 9 -33.41 -22.84 -24.97
C PHE A 9 -33.02 -21.50 -24.34
N PHE A 10 -32.88 -21.49 -23.02
CA PHE A 10 -32.21 -20.42 -22.26
C PHE A 10 -30.70 -20.47 -22.58
N PRO A 11 -30.08 -19.43 -23.14
CA PRO A 11 -28.63 -19.32 -23.07
C PRO A 11 -28.28 -18.90 -21.64
N VAL A 12 -27.69 -19.83 -20.89
CA VAL A 12 -27.04 -19.56 -19.61
C VAL A 12 -25.91 -18.56 -19.90
N LEU A 13 -26.17 -17.30 -19.55
CA LEU A 13 -25.16 -16.26 -19.36
C LEU A 13 -24.22 -16.75 -18.26
N LEU A 14 -23.16 -17.47 -18.67
CA LEU A 14 -22.03 -17.77 -17.82
C LEU A 14 -21.26 -16.45 -17.64
N VAL A 15 -21.73 -15.62 -16.70
CA VAL A 15 -20.95 -14.53 -16.16
C VAL A 15 -19.75 -15.19 -15.48
N ALA A 16 -18.68 -15.36 -16.24
CA ALA A 16 -17.38 -15.69 -15.71
C ALA A 16 -17.06 -14.60 -14.69
N ALA A 17 -17.20 -14.98 -13.41
CA ALA A 17 -16.74 -14.19 -12.29
C ALA A 17 -15.34 -13.71 -12.65
N ALA A 18 -15.17 -12.38 -12.69
CA ALA A 18 -13.86 -11.77 -12.71
C ALA A 18 -13.13 -12.31 -11.48
N ALA A 19 -12.31 -13.33 -11.70
CA ALA A 19 -11.26 -13.70 -10.80
C ALA A 19 -10.32 -12.50 -10.78
N TRP A 20 -10.61 -11.53 -9.91
CA TRP A 20 -9.57 -10.77 -9.26
C TRP A 20 -8.77 -11.81 -8.48
N ALA A 21 -7.89 -12.51 -9.20
CA ALA A 21 -6.70 -13.06 -8.60
C ALA A 21 -6.03 -11.83 -7.99
N ALA A 22 -6.25 -11.65 -6.68
CA ALA A 22 -5.42 -10.82 -5.86
C ALA A 22 -4.02 -11.42 -6.03
N GLU A 23 -3.26 -10.91 -7.01
CA GLU A 23 -1.82 -11.08 -7.03
C GLU A 23 -1.38 -10.70 -5.64
N SER A 24 -0.87 -11.67 -4.88
CA SER A 24 -0.25 -11.43 -3.59
C SER A 24 0.69 -10.25 -3.77
N GLY A 25 0.37 -9.12 -3.14
CA GLY A 25 0.95 -7.85 -3.50
C GLY A 25 2.47 -7.92 -3.47
N ARG A 26 3.12 -7.58 -4.59
CA ARG A 26 4.58 -7.65 -4.67
C ARG A 26 5.19 -6.57 -3.77
N ALA A 27 6.01 -6.95 -2.81
CA ALA A 27 6.79 -5.99 -2.03
C ALA A 27 7.91 -5.35 -2.88
N MET A 28 8.18 -4.07 -2.62
CA MET A 28 9.35 -3.41 -3.20
C MET A 28 10.65 -4.08 -2.71
N PRO A 29 11.60 -4.40 -3.60
CA PRO A 29 12.90 -4.94 -3.18
C PRO A 29 13.72 -3.89 -2.42
N PHE A 30 14.14 -4.23 -1.20
CA PHE A 30 14.87 -3.31 -0.32
C PHE A 30 16.36 -3.26 -0.60
N ASN A 31 16.81 -2.14 -1.14
CA ASN A 31 18.20 -1.69 -1.13
C ASN A 31 18.23 -0.15 -1.02
N LYS A 32 19.39 0.43 -0.68
CA LYS A 32 19.52 1.87 -0.44
C LYS A 32 19.08 2.70 -1.65
N GLN A 33 19.39 2.26 -2.88
CA GLN A 33 19.02 2.97 -4.11
C GLN A 33 17.50 3.01 -4.33
N ASN A 34 16.82 1.88 -4.14
CA ASN A 34 15.37 1.78 -4.35
C ASN A 34 14.61 2.64 -3.34
N VAL A 35 15.00 2.58 -2.06
CA VAL A 35 14.38 3.39 -1.00
C VAL A 35 14.64 4.87 -1.24
N PHE A 36 15.86 5.25 -1.62
CA PHE A 36 16.18 6.63 -1.98
C PHE A 36 15.33 7.12 -3.16
N ASN A 37 15.29 6.37 -4.27
CA ASN A 37 14.50 6.73 -5.45
C ASN A 37 13.01 6.87 -5.13
N PHE A 38 12.48 5.97 -4.28
CA PHE A 38 11.10 6.01 -3.81
C PHE A 38 10.83 7.30 -3.02
N LEU A 39 11.62 7.57 -1.97
CA LEU A 39 11.44 8.76 -1.14
C LEU A 39 11.61 10.05 -1.94
N GLN A 40 12.57 10.08 -2.88
CA GLN A 40 12.78 11.23 -3.76
C GLN A 40 11.56 11.50 -4.67
N ARG A 41 10.91 10.45 -5.20
CA ARG A 41 9.68 10.60 -5.99
C ARG A 41 8.53 11.15 -5.15
N VAL A 42 8.38 10.64 -3.93
CA VAL A 42 7.36 11.13 -2.99
C VAL A 42 7.62 12.60 -2.64
N ASP A 43 8.86 12.97 -2.31
CA ASP A 43 9.21 14.36 -1.99
C ASP A 43 9.00 15.30 -3.19
N SER A 44 9.33 14.84 -4.40
CA SER A 44 9.07 15.60 -5.62
C SER A 44 7.57 15.83 -5.86
N ALA A 45 6.73 14.86 -5.46
CA ALA A 45 5.28 15.00 -5.53
C ALA A 45 4.72 15.86 -4.39
N LYS A 46 5.27 15.77 -3.18
CA LYS A 46 4.91 16.62 -2.03
C LYS A 46 5.11 18.10 -2.33
N ARG A 47 6.20 18.47 -3.03
CA ARG A 47 6.47 19.86 -3.47
C ARG A 47 5.47 20.40 -4.49
N LYS A 48 4.65 19.54 -5.10
CA LYS A 48 3.58 19.93 -6.03
C LYS A 48 2.23 20.06 -5.35
N LEU A 49 2.14 19.76 -4.05
CA LEU A 49 0.93 20.00 -3.28
C LEU A 49 0.71 21.51 -3.11
N PRO A 50 -0.55 21.99 -3.15
CA PRO A 50 -0.87 23.38 -2.83
C PRO A 50 -0.32 23.81 -1.45
N ASP A 51 0.03 25.08 -1.30
CA ASP A 51 0.60 25.59 -0.04
C ASP A 51 -0.45 25.81 1.06
N ASN A 52 -1.72 26.02 0.69
CA ASN A 52 -2.83 26.35 1.60
C ASN A 52 -3.80 25.19 1.81
N ILE A 53 -3.29 24.03 2.23
CA ILE A 53 -4.10 22.84 2.51
C ILE A 53 -4.29 22.72 4.03
N PRO A 54 -5.51 22.39 4.52
CA PRO A 54 -5.71 22.06 5.91
C PRO A 54 -4.79 20.90 6.37
N PRO A 55 -4.29 20.91 7.62
CA PRO A 55 -3.33 19.89 8.10
C PRO A 55 -3.80 18.45 7.92
N ASP A 56 -5.06 18.15 8.20
CA ASP A 56 -5.62 16.81 8.07
C ASP A 56 -5.68 16.33 6.62
N GLU A 57 -6.02 17.24 5.70
CA GLU A 57 -6.03 16.95 4.26
C GLU A 57 -4.60 16.80 3.74
N TYR A 58 -3.66 17.61 4.22
CA TYR A 58 -2.25 17.47 3.89
C TYR A 58 -1.72 16.08 4.29
N GLN A 59 -1.99 15.62 5.50
CA GLN A 59 -1.60 14.27 5.96
C GLN A 59 -2.18 13.17 5.07
N GLN A 60 -3.47 13.29 4.70
CA GLN A 60 -4.10 12.31 3.82
C GLN A 60 -3.44 12.29 2.44
N ARG A 61 -3.20 13.46 1.84
CA ARG A 61 -2.53 13.56 0.54
C ARG A 61 -1.11 12.98 0.60
N VAL A 62 -0.36 13.25 1.66
CA VAL A 62 0.98 12.68 1.85
C VAL A 62 0.91 11.15 1.95
N CYS A 63 -0.01 10.59 2.74
CA CYS A 63 -0.18 9.13 2.82
C CYS A 63 -0.50 8.51 1.46
N THR A 64 -1.41 9.14 0.70
CA THR A 64 -1.75 8.72 -0.67
C THR A 64 -0.55 8.78 -1.60
N LEU A 65 0.31 9.81 -1.50
CA LEU A 65 1.52 9.89 -2.32
C LEU A 65 2.47 8.71 -2.06
N TYR A 66 2.66 8.30 -0.81
CA TYR A 66 3.49 7.13 -0.49
C TYR A 66 2.90 5.85 -1.09
N ALA A 67 1.60 5.62 -0.90
CA ALA A 67 0.90 4.45 -1.44
C ALA A 67 0.91 4.42 -2.98
N ASP A 68 0.58 5.54 -3.62
CA ASP A 68 0.54 5.66 -5.08
C ASP A 68 1.91 5.51 -5.72
N THR A 69 2.97 6.04 -5.09
CA THR A 69 4.32 5.91 -5.63
C THR A 69 4.77 4.45 -5.67
N LEU A 70 4.42 3.64 -4.66
CA LEU A 70 4.67 2.18 -4.70
C LEU A 70 3.80 1.50 -5.76
N ARG A 71 2.51 1.82 -5.81
CA ARG A 71 1.57 1.26 -6.77
C ARG A 71 1.99 1.52 -8.23
N GLN A 72 2.47 2.73 -8.53
CA GLN A 72 3.03 3.09 -9.83
C GLN A 72 4.30 2.29 -10.18
N GLY A 73 5.04 1.83 -9.17
CA GLY A 73 6.16 0.91 -9.31
C GLY A 73 5.76 -0.56 -9.46
N GLY A 74 4.46 -0.89 -9.43
CA GLY A 74 3.95 -2.26 -9.44
C GLY A 74 4.10 -2.97 -8.10
N TYR A 75 4.19 -2.21 -7.00
CA TYR A 75 4.32 -2.75 -5.65
C TYR A 75 3.08 -2.49 -4.82
N ASP A 76 2.77 -3.43 -3.94
CA ASP A 76 1.73 -3.27 -2.93
C ASP A 76 2.27 -2.57 -1.68
N PHE A 77 1.52 -1.60 -1.18
CA PHE A 77 1.97 -0.77 -0.06
C PHE A 77 2.03 -1.57 1.24
N GLU A 78 0.96 -2.29 1.60
CA GLU A 78 0.89 -3.04 2.84
C GLU A 78 1.93 -4.17 2.87
N HIS A 79 2.03 -4.96 1.80
CA HIS A 79 3.04 -6.01 1.67
C HIS A 79 4.46 -5.46 1.74
N THR A 80 4.72 -4.26 1.20
CA THR A 80 6.03 -3.61 1.33
C THR A 80 6.32 -3.22 2.77
N VAL A 81 5.33 -2.68 3.50
CA VAL A 81 5.45 -2.34 4.92
C VAL A 81 5.69 -3.60 5.77
N GLN A 82 4.90 -4.65 5.57
CA GLN A 82 5.05 -5.92 6.28
C GLN A 82 6.42 -6.55 6.02
N ASN A 83 6.87 -6.56 4.77
CA ASN A 83 8.20 -7.06 4.42
C ASN A 83 9.33 -6.25 5.09
N ALA A 84 9.17 -4.91 5.16
CA ALA A 84 10.11 -4.08 5.88
C ALA A 84 10.15 -4.45 7.37
N LEU A 85 8.98 -4.53 8.03
CA LEU A 85 8.87 -4.82 9.46
C LEU A 85 9.47 -6.18 9.84
N GLN A 86 9.28 -7.20 9.01
CA GLN A 86 9.78 -8.55 9.27
C GLN A 86 11.31 -8.62 9.36
N PHE A 87 12.01 -7.80 8.58
CA PHE A 87 13.46 -7.90 8.42
C PHE A 87 14.22 -6.62 8.80
N ALA A 88 13.54 -5.61 9.34
CA ALA A 88 14.18 -4.36 9.70
C ALA A 88 15.06 -4.53 10.96
N ALA A 89 16.26 -3.97 10.90
CA ALA A 89 17.23 -4.00 11.98
C ALA A 89 16.77 -3.17 13.17
N LYS A 90 16.97 -3.70 14.38
CA LYS A 90 16.77 -3.00 15.66
C LYS A 90 18.12 -2.58 16.26
N GLY A 91 18.17 -1.42 16.92
CA GLY A 91 19.39 -0.94 17.61
C GLY A 91 20.36 -0.14 16.74
N ASN A 92 21.65 -0.19 17.07
CA ASN A 92 22.68 0.74 16.56
C ASN A 92 22.97 0.67 15.05
N GLY A 93 22.62 -0.44 14.37
CA GLY A 93 22.84 -0.61 12.93
C GLY A 93 21.67 -0.15 12.03
N LYS A 94 20.58 0.37 12.61
CA LYS A 94 19.34 0.61 11.85
C LYS A 94 19.45 1.74 10.82
N LEU A 95 20.33 2.73 11.03
CA LEU A 95 20.48 3.86 10.09
C LEU A 95 21.05 3.43 8.73
N ASP A 96 21.73 2.29 8.66
CA ASP A 96 22.23 1.71 7.42
C ASP A 96 21.26 0.74 6.75
N ASP A 97 20.19 0.35 7.45
CA ASP A 97 19.21 -0.60 6.92
C ASP A 97 18.18 0.12 6.04
N PRO A 98 18.10 -0.20 4.73
CA PRO A 98 17.10 0.38 3.84
C PRO A 98 15.66 0.16 4.32
N ARG A 99 15.36 -0.92 5.05
CA ARG A 99 14.00 -1.18 5.56
C ARG A 99 13.63 -0.21 6.67
N PHE A 100 14.54 0.03 7.60
CA PHE A 100 14.36 1.07 8.61
C PHE A 100 14.20 2.45 7.96
N LEU A 101 15.04 2.80 6.99
CA LEU A 101 14.94 4.09 6.29
C LEU A 101 13.60 4.26 5.56
N PHE A 102 13.09 3.19 4.94
CA PHE A 102 11.77 3.18 4.33
C PHE A 102 10.67 3.40 5.38
N LEU A 103 10.66 2.61 6.47
CA LEU A 103 9.65 2.72 7.52
C LEU A 103 9.67 4.11 8.16
N ALA A 104 10.85 4.63 8.50
CA ALA A 104 11.01 5.96 9.10
C ALA A 104 10.63 7.09 8.13
N GLY A 105 10.84 6.89 6.83
CA GLY A 105 10.43 7.85 5.81
C GLY A 105 8.92 7.85 5.57
N VAL A 106 8.28 6.68 5.55
CA VAL A 106 6.82 6.55 5.35
C VAL A 106 6.06 7.02 6.58
N PHE A 107 6.42 6.54 7.77
CA PHE A 107 5.68 6.80 9.00
C PHE A 107 6.11 8.10 9.70
N GLN A 108 6.43 9.13 8.91
CA GLN A 108 6.45 10.52 9.40
C GLN A 108 5.04 11.03 9.69
N VAL A 109 4.03 10.42 9.05
CA VAL A 109 2.61 10.57 9.39
C VAL A 109 2.18 9.38 10.24
N HIS A 110 1.35 9.62 11.26
CA HIS A 110 0.89 8.58 12.18
C HIS A 110 0.19 7.42 11.43
N PRO A 111 0.46 6.14 11.76
CA PRO A 111 -0.08 5.00 11.03
C PRO A 111 -1.62 4.89 11.07
N ASP A 112 -2.28 5.57 12.02
CA ASP A 112 -3.74 5.70 12.03
C ASP A 112 -4.32 6.37 10.79
N VAL A 113 -3.58 7.29 10.16
CA VAL A 113 -4.03 7.93 8.93
C VAL A 113 -4.04 6.91 7.79
N TYR A 114 -3.00 6.08 7.69
CA TYR A 114 -2.92 5.00 6.71
C TYR A 114 -4.02 3.95 6.94
N LEU A 115 -4.31 3.61 8.20
CA LEU A 115 -5.41 2.71 8.55
C LEU A 115 -6.77 3.28 8.14
N ARG A 116 -7.03 4.56 8.47
CA ARG A 116 -8.28 5.25 8.08
C ARG A 116 -8.48 5.30 6.57
N LEU A 117 -7.38 5.47 5.82
CA LEU A 117 -7.38 5.47 4.35
C LEU A 117 -7.36 4.05 3.74
N LYS A 118 -7.34 3.00 4.57
CA LYS A 118 -7.30 1.59 4.16
C LYS A 118 -6.06 1.22 3.32
N PHE A 119 -4.94 1.91 3.52
CA PHE A 119 -3.66 1.54 2.91
C PHE A 119 -2.95 0.43 3.68
N ILE A 120 -3.27 0.27 4.97
CA ILE A 120 -2.79 -0.81 5.81
C ILE A 120 -3.94 -1.35 6.66
N SER A 121 -3.87 -2.63 7.02
CA SER A 121 -4.75 -3.23 8.01
C SER A 121 -4.42 -2.76 9.43
N LYS A 122 -5.35 -3.02 10.36
CA LYS A 122 -5.14 -2.76 11.79
C LYS A 122 -3.93 -3.52 12.34
N ALA A 123 -3.73 -4.78 11.91
CA ALA A 123 -2.59 -5.59 12.33
C ALA A 123 -1.27 -4.94 11.93
N THR A 124 -1.12 -4.55 10.66
CA THR A 124 0.08 -3.85 10.17
C THR A 124 0.29 -2.53 10.89
N ARG A 125 -0.77 -1.76 11.18
CA ARG A 125 -0.68 -0.54 11.98
C ARG A 125 -0.14 -0.82 13.38
N ASP A 126 -0.64 -1.84 14.05
CA ASP A 126 -0.21 -2.21 15.41
C ASP A 126 1.26 -2.67 15.40
N ASP A 127 1.70 -3.40 14.37
CA ASP A 127 3.10 -3.81 14.19
C ASP A 127 4.04 -2.61 13.97
N VAL A 128 3.61 -1.61 13.18
CA VAL A 128 4.37 -0.36 12.99
C VAL A 128 4.52 0.39 14.30
N MET A 129 3.43 0.54 15.07
CA MET A 129 3.43 1.20 16.37
C MET A 129 4.40 0.49 17.33
N HIS A 130 4.30 -0.84 17.43
CA HIS A 130 5.20 -1.66 18.22
C HIS A 130 6.67 -1.53 17.78
N TYR A 131 6.93 -1.48 16.48
CA TYR A 131 8.29 -1.33 15.94
C TYR A 131 8.96 -0.02 16.36
N PHE A 132 8.21 1.09 16.39
CA PHE A 132 8.73 2.39 16.80
C PHE A 132 8.65 2.66 18.30
N GLY A 133 7.98 1.80 19.08
CA GLY A 133 7.90 1.90 20.54
C GLY A 133 6.85 2.91 21.04
N HIS A 134 5.79 3.12 20.26
CA HIS A 134 4.67 4.01 20.58
C HIS A 134 3.35 3.26 20.65
#